data_AF-A0A2S6ZUP5-F1
#
_entry.id   AF-A0A2S6ZUP5-F1
#
_cell.length_a   1.000
_cell.length_b   1.000
_cell.length_c   1.000
_cell.angle_alpha   90.00
_cell.angle_beta   90.00
_cell.angle_gamma   90.00
#
_symmetry.space_group_name_H-M   'P 1'
#
loop_
_entity.id
_entity.type
_entity.pdbx_description
1 polymer ?
#
loop_
_entity_poly.entity_id
_entity_poly.type
_entity_poly.pdbx_seq_one_letter_code
_entity_poly.pdbx_strand_id
1 'polypeptide(L)'
;MRSSDEDERKALRRLLREVERPHASLLASNWPVFGVWLLFSGAFMYLFQTGDGSPLHPLLLALGSTCLGVFGAWIVFRAVWARQWPHVREHIDVDSVRARLAELDD
;
A
#
# COMPACT_ATOMS: atom_id res chain seq x y z
N MET A 1 -24.37 12.07 -12.21
CA MET A 1 -24.19 10.94 -13.14
C MET A 1 -22.86 11.02 -13.86
N ARG A 2 -22.62 12.04 -14.70
CA ARG A 2 -21.36 12.19 -15.47
C ARG A 2 -20.03 12.01 -14.71
N SER A 3 -19.90 12.51 -13.47
CA SER A 3 -18.65 12.33 -12.70
C SER A 3 -18.47 10.90 -12.15
N SER A 4 -19.56 10.18 -11.88
CA SER A 4 -19.51 8.80 -11.40
C SER A 4 -19.01 7.87 -12.50
N ASP A 5 -19.47 8.10 -13.73
CA ASP A 5 -19.07 7.33 -14.90
C ASP A 5 -17.58 7.59 -15.26
N GLU A 6 -17.11 8.83 -15.08
CA GLU A 6 -15.69 9.18 -15.23
C GLU A 6 -14.80 8.50 -14.17
N ASP A 7 -15.25 8.45 -12.91
CA ASP A 7 -14.54 7.78 -11.82
C ASP A 7 -14.51 6.26 -12.02
N GLU A 8 -15.63 5.67 -12.45
CA GLU A 8 -15.75 4.25 -12.80
C GLU A 8 -14.79 3.90 -13.95
N ARG A 9 -14.82 4.68 -15.05
CA ARG A 9 -13.91 4.53 -16.19
C ARG A 9 -12.44 4.58 -15.76
N LYS A 10 -12.08 5.52 -14.89
CA LYS A 10 -10.70 5.66 -14.39
C LYS A 10 -10.30 4.45 -13.54
N ALA A 11 -11.20 3.94 -12.71
CA ALA A 11 -10.97 2.76 -11.90
C ALA A 11 -10.78 1.50 -12.76
N LEU A 12 -11.66 1.27 -13.74
CA LEU A 12 -11.60 0.11 -14.64
C LEU A 12 -10.33 0.13 -15.52
N ARG A 13 -9.94 1.29 -16.06
CA ARG A 13 -8.66 1.44 -16.77
C ARG A 13 -7.46 1.13 -15.90
N ARG A 14 -7.49 1.55 -14.64
CA ARG A 14 -6.42 1.27 -13.68
C ARG A 14 -6.35 -0.22 -13.36
N LEU A 15 -7.50 -0.86 -13.14
CA LEU A 15 -7.60 -2.29 -12.88
C LEU A 15 -7.04 -3.10 -14.06
N LEU A 16 -7.46 -2.79 -15.28
CA LEU A 16 -7.04 -3.50 -16.49
C LEU A 16 -5.52 -3.38 -16.72
N ARG A 17 -4.97 -2.18 -16.52
CA ARG A 17 -3.52 -1.95 -16.56
C ARG A 17 -2.75 -2.72 -15.49
N GLU A 18 -3.35 -2.89 -14.30
CA GLU A 18 -2.73 -3.63 -13.19
C GLU A 18 -2.77 -5.15 -13.41
N VAL A 19 -3.82 -5.64 -14.07
CA VAL A 19 -3.97 -7.04 -14.49
C VAL A 19 -2.98 -7.38 -15.60
N GLU A 20 -2.82 -6.52 -16.61
CA GLU A 20 -1.97 -6.79 -17.77
C GLU A 20 -0.46 -6.67 -17.48
N ARG A 21 -0.06 -6.03 -16.37
CA ARG A 21 1.36 -5.90 -16.01
C ARG A 21 1.97 -7.22 -15.54
N PRO A 22 3.14 -7.63 -16.10
CA PRO A 22 3.93 -8.73 -15.56
C PRO A 22 4.62 -8.26 -14.26
N HIS A 23 4.00 -8.52 -13.12
CA HIS A 23 4.55 -8.11 -11.83
C HIS A 23 5.61 -9.07 -11.32
N ALA A 24 6.88 -8.75 -11.56
CA ALA A 24 7.98 -9.16 -10.67
C ALA A 24 8.06 -8.13 -9.53
N SER A 25 7.04 -8.08 -8.68
CA SER A 25 6.96 -7.04 -7.65
C SER A 25 7.94 -7.35 -6.52
N LEU A 26 8.99 -6.53 -6.36
CA LEU A 26 9.88 -6.58 -5.20
C LEU A 26 9.11 -6.47 -3.86
N LEU A 27 7.91 -5.89 -3.87
CA LEU A 27 7.00 -5.84 -2.73
C LEU A 27 6.42 -7.21 -2.36
N ALA A 28 6.34 -8.14 -3.30
CA ALA A 28 5.92 -9.50 -3.03
C ALA A 28 7.01 -10.31 -2.29
N SER A 29 8.26 -9.84 -2.26
CA SER A 29 9.33 -10.46 -1.47
C SER A 29 9.20 -10.17 0.03
N ASN A 30 9.96 -10.87 0.89
CA ASN A 30 10.08 -10.59 2.33
C ASN A 30 10.93 -9.35 2.65
N TRP A 31 11.67 -8.82 1.67
CA TRP A 31 12.52 -7.64 1.83
C TRP A 31 11.85 -6.37 2.37
N PRO A 32 10.62 -6.00 1.96
CA PRO A 32 9.96 -4.81 2.51
C PRO A 32 9.71 -4.92 4.02
N VAL A 33 9.33 -6.11 4.51
CA VAL A 33 9.10 -6.36 5.93
C VAL A 33 10.41 -6.21 6.72
N PHE A 34 11.52 -6.72 6.16
CA PHE A 34 12.84 -6.55 6.74
C PHE A 34 13.29 -5.09 6.78
N GLY A 35 13.07 -4.34 5.69
CA GLY A 35 13.36 -2.90 5.62
C GLY A 35 12.55 -2.08 6.62
N VAL A 36 11.26 -2.42 6.81
CA VAL A 36 10.43 -1.81 7.84
C VAL A 36 11.02 -2.10 9.22
N TRP A 37 11.39 -3.34 9.52
CA TRP A 37 12.01 -3.69 10.80
C TRP A 37 13.29 -2.88 11.08
N LEU A 38 14.17 -2.74 10.09
CA LEU A 38 15.37 -1.90 10.22
C LEU A 38 15.04 -0.43 10.48
N LEU A 39 14.04 0.11 9.77
CA LEU A 39 13.57 1.48 9.96
C LEU A 39 13.01 1.68 11.37
N PHE A 40 12.22 0.74 11.88
CA PHE A 40 11.71 0.77 13.25
C PHE A 40 12.83 0.74 14.28
N SER A 41 13.79 -0.17 14.14
CA SER A 41 14.94 -0.26 15.04
C SER A 41 15.74 1.05 15.08
N GLY A 42 16.04 1.63 13.92
CA GLY A 42 16.75 2.91 13.83
C GLY A 42 15.94 4.08 14.40
N ALA A 43 14.64 4.14 14.09
CA ALA A 43 13.77 5.22 14.56
C ALA A 43 13.55 5.16 16.09
N PHE A 44 13.39 3.97 16.66
CA PHE A 44 13.33 3.82 18.11
C PHE A 44 14.66 4.20 18.77
N MET A 45 15.80 3.76 18.26
CA MET A 45 17.11 4.18 18.78
C MET A 45 17.26 5.71 18.76
N TYR A 46 16.86 6.36 17.66
CA TYR A 46 16.89 7.82 17.54
C TYR A 46 15.96 8.51 18.54
N LEU A 47 14.72 8.02 18.68
CA LEU A 47 13.74 8.57 19.62
C LEU A 47 14.17 8.43 21.08
N PHE A 48 14.75 7.29 21.46
CA PHE A 48 15.29 7.09 22.80
C PHE A 48 16.51 7.99 23.07
N GLN A 49 17.38 8.20 22.07
CA GLN A 49 18.55 9.07 22.20
C GLN A 49 18.19 10.56 22.30
N THR A 50 17.22 11.02 21.52
CA THR A 50 16.75 12.43 21.56
C THR A 50 15.84 12.73 22.75
N GLY A 51 15.39 11.68 23.44
CA GLY A 51 14.49 11.74 24.57
C GLY A 51 15.11 12.05 25.93
N ASP A 52 16.41 11.82 26.07
CA ASP A 52 17.12 12.01 27.33
C ASP A 52 17.16 13.51 27.70
N GLY A 53 16.29 13.89 28.64
CA GLY A 53 16.25 15.24 29.22
C GLY A 53 15.07 16.13 28.81
N SER A 54 14.15 15.68 27.94
CA SER A 54 12.99 16.49 27.54
C SER A 54 11.70 16.13 28.31
N PRO A 55 10.96 17.09 28.90
CA PRO A 55 9.68 16.83 29.55
C PRO A 55 8.57 16.41 28.57
N LEU A 56 8.75 16.65 27.27
CA LEU A 56 7.83 16.24 26.20
C LEU A 56 8.14 14.85 25.62
N HIS A 57 9.16 14.17 26.15
CA HIS A 57 9.61 12.87 25.68
C HIS A 57 8.49 11.79 25.61
N PRO A 58 7.58 11.64 26.60
CA PRO A 58 6.54 10.63 26.52
C PRO A 58 5.55 10.87 25.37
N LEU A 59 5.27 12.13 25.05
CA LEU A 59 4.32 12.50 24.00
C LEU A 59 4.94 12.36 22.61
N LEU A 60 6.22 12.72 22.47
CA LEU A 60 6.99 12.48 21.25
C LEU A 60 7.19 10.99 20.97
N LEU A 61 7.42 10.18 22.01
CA LEU A 61 7.45 8.72 21.88
C LEU A 61 6.10 8.15 21.45
N ALA A 62 5.01 8.58 22.09
CA ALA A 62 3.67 8.09 21.76
C ALA A 62 3.27 8.43 20.31
N LEU A 63 3.46 9.69 19.89
CA LEU A 63 3.16 10.10 18.51
C LEU A 63 4.12 9.47 17.50
N GLY A 64 5.42 9.47 17.79
CA GLY A 64 6.43 8.88 16.92
C GLY A 64 6.21 7.39 16.69
N SER A 65 5.97 6.64 17.77
CA SER A 65 5.69 5.20 17.70
C SER A 65 4.36 4.89 17.00
N THR A 66 3.32 5.70 17.22
CA THR A 66 2.02 5.53 16.54
C THR A 66 2.16 5.77 15.03
N CYS A 67 2.81 6.87 14.63
CA CYS A 67 3.06 7.19 13.23
C CYS A 67 3.92 6.12 12.54
N LEU A 68 5.00 5.68 13.19
CA LEU A 68 5.83 4.57 12.70
C LEU A 68 5.00 3.30 12.56
N GLY A 69 4.20 2.95 13.58
CA GLY A 69 3.28 1.82 13.60
C GLY A 69 2.34 1.79 12.39
N VAL A 70 1.63 2.90 12.16
CA VAL A 70 0.70 3.05 11.02
C VAL A 70 1.42 2.93 9.69
N PHE A 71 2.58 3.59 9.55
CA PHE A 71 3.37 3.53 8.32
C PHE A 71 3.91 2.12 8.04
N GLY A 72 4.40 1.43 9.07
CA GLY A 72 4.83 0.04 8.99
C GLY A 72 3.71 -0.90 8.58
N ALA A 73 2.56 -0.81 9.26
CA ALA A 73 1.37 -1.58 8.93
C ALA A 73 0.93 -1.35 7.48
N TRP A 74 0.97 -0.10 6.99
CA TRP A 74 0.65 0.22 5.60
C TRP A 74 1.59 -0.46 4.60
N ILE A 75 2.91 -0.45 4.85
CA ILE A 75 3.88 -1.13 3.99
C ILE A 75 3.67 -2.64 4.00
N VAL A 76 3.47 -3.23 5.18
CA VAL A 76 3.21 -4.67 5.31
C VAL A 76 1.92 -5.06 4.59
N PHE A 77 0.85 -4.28 4.75
CA PHE A 77 -0.41 -4.49 4.04
C PHE A 77 -0.19 -4.47 2.51
N ARG A 78 0.56 -3.50 1.99
CA ARG A 78 0.89 -3.39 0.56
C ARG A 78 1.72 -4.58 0.08
N ALA A 79 2.65 -5.08 0.90
CA ALA A 79 3.45 -6.26 0.58
C ALA A 79 2.59 -7.54 0.53
N VAL A 80 1.70 -7.73 1.52
CA VAL A 80 0.76 -8.87 1.54
C VAL A 80 -0.18 -8.80 0.34
N TRP A 81 -0.75 -7.63 0.06
CA TRP A 81 -1.60 -7.42 -1.11
C TRP A 81 -0.87 -7.77 -2.41
N ALA A 82 0.38 -7.33 -2.56
CA ALA A 82 1.20 -7.67 -3.72
C ALA A 82 1.45 -9.18 -3.88
N ARG A 83 1.54 -9.93 -2.78
CA ARG A 83 1.65 -11.41 -2.80
C ARG A 83 0.35 -12.11 -3.14
N GLN A 84 -0.76 -11.57 -2.68
CA GLN A 84 -2.09 -12.14 -2.92
C GLN A 84 -2.64 -11.76 -4.30
N TRP A 85 -2.16 -10.67 -4.90
CA TRP A 85 -2.61 -10.17 -6.19
C TRP A 85 -2.66 -11.21 -7.31
N PRO A 86 -1.68 -12.13 -7.48
CA PRO A 86 -1.77 -13.19 -8.49
C PRO A 86 -3.01 -14.08 -8.33
N HIS A 87 -3.38 -14.42 -7.09
CA HIS A 87 -4.55 -15.25 -6.80
C HIS A 87 -5.85 -14.49 -7.07
N VAL A 88 -5.90 -13.20 -6.69
CA VAL A 88 -7.08 -12.35 -6.93
C VAL A 88 -7.28 -12.12 -8.43
N ARG A 89 -6.18 -11.90 -9.17
CA ARG A 89 -6.19 -11.64 -10.61
C ARG A 89 -6.89 -12.75 -11.39
N GLU A 90 -6.71 -14.01 -11.02
CA GLU A 90 -7.33 -15.17 -11.69
C GLU A 90 -8.86 -15.16 -11.60
N HIS A 91 -9.42 -14.47 -10.62
CA HIS A 91 -10.87 -14.39 -10.40
C HIS A 91 -11.49 -13.14 -11.03
N ILE A 92 -10.69 -12.28 -11.67
CA ILE A 92 -11.18 -11.08 -12.35
C ILE A 92 -11.57 -11.47 -13.78
N ASP A 93 -12.86 -11.32 -14.09
CA ASP A 93 -13.37 -11.45 -15.46
C ASP A 93 -12.96 -10.22 -16.29
N VAL A 94 -11.80 -10.34 -16.94
CA VAL A 94 -11.21 -9.27 -17.77
C VAL A 94 -12.13 -8.91 -18.95
N ASP A 95 -12.87 -9.87 -19.48
CA ASP A 95 -13.75 -9.64 -20.62
C ASP A 95 -14.98 -8.82 -20.22
N SER A 96 -15.55 -9.10 -19.04
CA SER A 96 -16.60 -8.27 -18.45
C SER A 96 -16.12 -6.83 -18.19
N VAL A 97 -14.90 -6.65 -17.65
CA VAL A 97 -14.31 -5.33 -17.41
C VAL A 97 -14.09 -4.56 -18.72
N ARG A 98 -13.64 -5.25 -19.79
CA ARG A 98 -13.47 -4.64 -21.12
C ARG A 98 -14.80 -4.23 -21.74
N ALA A 99 -15.82 -5.07 -21.63
CA ALA A 99 -17.17 -4.77 -22.13
C ALA A 99 -17.73 -3.52 -21.43
N ARG A 100 -17.65 -3.47 -20.10
CA ARG A 100 -18.12 -2.31 -19.32
C ARG A 100 -17.34 -1.03 -19.65
N LEU A 101 -16.03 -1.14 -19.87
CA LEU A 101 -15.21 0.01 -20.26
C LEU A 101 -15.59 0.52 -21.67
N ALA A 102 -15.95 -0.36 -22.60
CA ALA A 102 -16.43 0.01 -23.92
C ALA A 102 -17.78 0.75 -23.86
N GLU A 103 -18.71 0.27 -23.03
CA GLU A 103 -19.99 0.96 -22.78
C GLU A 103 -19.84 2.37 -22.19
N LEU A 104 -18.79 2.60 -21.39
CA LEU A 104 -18.48 3.90 -20.80
C LEU A 104 -17.66 4.82 -21.72
N ASP A 105 -17.09 4.27 -22.79
CA ASP A 105 -16.31 5.01 -23.80
C ASP A 105 -17.19 5.47 -24.99
N ASP A 106 -18.32 4.82 -25.25
CA ASP A 106 -19.39 5.22 -26.20
C ASP A 106 -20.29 6.36 -25.66
#